data_AF-A0A944D1T5-F1
#
_entry.id   AF-A0A944D1T5-F1
#
_cell.length_a   1.000
_cell.length_b   1.000
_cell.length_c   1.000
_cell.angle_alpha   90.00
_cell.angle_beta   90.00
_cell.angle_gamma   90.00
#
_symmetry.space_group_name_H-M   'P 1'
#
loop_
_entity.id
_entity.type
_entity.pdbx_description
1 polymer ?
#
loop_
_entity_poly.entity_id
_entity_poly.type
_entity_poly.pdbx_seq_one_letter_code
_entity_poly.pdbx_strand_id
1 'polypeptide(L)'
;MYTTSHFVGIELKSEYFSDIFVRVYQYLKENKVQDCISFQNPLSPHVTIYYFEQNLDDSTKIEIKKSIEHFAINKSIKLAGFDYFYRGEGNRQVLYFTSDTDLPLQDFRDELHNIYKRNEVEDNNFSFSPHITFLRIQNRVVFEVHRENIEKIIEIELQKLKNIDINVQKVYLYAVNSTFKEEIQLKLL
;
A
#
# COMPACT_ATOMS: atom_id res chain seq x y z
N MET A 1 -16.64 -0.99 16.14
CA MET A 1 -15.80 -1.18 14.95
C MET A 1 -14.41 -1.54 15.45
N TYR A 2 -13.84 -2.69 15.08
CA TYR A 2 -12.49 -3.08 15.51
C TYR A 2 -11.47 -2.45 14.56
N THR A 3 -11.31 -1.13 14.62
CA THR A 3 -10.24 -0.43 13.91
C THR A 3 -8.94 -0.65 14.66
N THR A 4 -7.84 -0.89 13.95
CA THR A 4 -6.49 -1.06 14.49
C THR A 4 -5.61 0.16 14.22
N SER A 5 -5.86 0.87 13.12
CA SER A 5 -5.17 2.11 12.76
C SER A 5 -5.97 2.91 11.74
N HIS A 6 -5.53 4.14 11.48
CA HIS A 6 -6.04 4.95 10.38
C HIS A 6 -4.88 5.43 9.51
N PHE A 7 -5.16 5.76 8.25
CA PHE A 7 -4.18 6.42 7.38
C PHE A 7 -4.85 7.27 6.31
N VAL A 8 -4.15 8.30 5.84
CA VAL A 8 -4.50 9.03 4.61
C VAL A 8 -3.82 8.33 3.44
N GLY A 9 -4.59 8.00 2.41
CA GLY A 9 -4.07 7.31 1.22
C GLY A 9 -4.67 7.80 -0.08
N ILE A 10 -3.90 7.74 -1.15
CA ILE A 10 -4.36 7.99 -2.52
C ILE A 10 -4.91 6.69 -3.09
N GLU A 11 -6.17 6.70 -3.53
CA GLU A 11 -6.82 5.54 -4.13
C GLU A 11 -6.30 5.26 -5.55
N LEU A 12 -6.09 3.99 -5.84
CA LEU A 12 -5.68 3.49 -7.14
C LEU A 12 -6.75 2.58 -7.75
N LYS A 13 -6.73 2.48 -9.09
CA LYS A 13 -7.64 1.65 -9.88
C LYS A 13 -7.33 0.17 -9.67
N SER A 14 -8.17 -0.53 -8.90
CA SER A 14 -7.95 -1.91 -8.49
C SER A 14 -8.00 -2.92 -9.63
N GLU A 15 -8.72 -2.61 -10.70
CA GLU A 15 -8.83 -3.45 -11.88
C GLU A 15 -7.48 -3.73 -12.56
N TYR A 16 -6.48 -2.86 -12.39
CA TYR A 16 -5.15 -3.09 -12.98
C TYR A 16 -4.28 -4.02 -12.15
N PHE A 17 -4.62 -4.28 -10.88
CA PHE A 17 -3.85 -5.16 -10.02
C PHE A 17 -4.39 -6.59 -10.03
N SER A 18 -5.67 -6.79 -10.38
CA SER A 18 -6.37 -8.07 -10.24
C SER A 18 -5.63 -9.23 -10.91
N ASP A 19 -5.14 -9.02 -12.13
CA ASP A 19 -4.44 -10.07 -12.88
C ASP A 19 -3.14 -10.48 -12.20
N ILE A 20 -2.40 -9.52 -11.63
CA ILE A 20 -1.17 -9.81 -10.87
C ILE A 20 -1.49 -10.67 -9.65
N PHE A 21 -2.50 -10.27 -8.85
CA PHE A 21 -2.93 -11.02 -7.67
C PHE A 21 -3.37 -12.44 -8.03
N VAL A 22 -4.22 -12.59 -9.05
CA VAL A 22 -4.76 -13.89 -9.47
C VAL A 22 -3.63 -14.82 -9.95
N ARG A 23 -2.70 -14.31 -10.76
CA ARG A 23 -1.60 -15.11 -11.35
C ARG A 23 -0.61 -15.58 -10.29
N VAL A 24 -0.23 -14.70 -9.37
CA VAL A 24 0.63 -15.07 -8.24
C VAL A 24 -0.09 -16.06 -7.32
N TYR A 25 -1.36 -15.84 -7.00
CA TYR A 25 -2.15 -16.76 -6.18
C TYR A 25 -2.29 -18.15 -6.82
N GLN A 26 -2.53 -18.23 -8.13
CA GLN A 26 -2.59 -19.50 -8.87
C GLN A 26 -1.28 -20.26 -8.74
N TYR A 27 -0.15 -19.60 -8.97
CA TYR A 27 1.18 -20.20 -8.81
C TYR A 27 1.39 -20.76 -7.40
N LEU A 28 1.08 -19.98 -6.36
CA LEU A 28 1.21 -20.41 -4.97
C LEU A 28 0.32 -21.62 -4.65
N LYS A 29 -0.89 -21.66 -5.23
CA LYS A 29 -1.84 -22.76 -5.04
C LYS A 29 -1.38 -24.04 -5.72
N GLU A 30 -0.89 -23.95 -6.95
CA GLU A 30 -0.34 -25.09 -7.71
C GLU A 30 0.86 -25.71 -6.99
N ASN A 31 1.69 -24.88 -6.37
CA ASN A 31 2.88 -25.30 -5.63
C ASN A 31 2.62 -25.60 -4.14
N LYS A 32 1.38 -25.42 -3.65
CA LYS A 32 0.96 -25.65 -2.25
C LYS A 32 1.77 -24.86 -1.21
N VAL A 33 2.06 -23.58 -1.50
CA VAL A 33 2.86 -22.69 -0.65
C VAL A 33 2.16 -21.37 -0.31
N GLN A 34 0.83 -21.35 -0.32
CA GLN A 34 0.03 -20.14 -0.11
C GLN A 34 0.33 -19.44 1.23
N ASP A 35 0.59 -20.21 2.28
CA ASP A 35 0.89 -19.67 3.61
C ASP A 35 2.28 -19.04 3.73
N CYS A 36 3.11 -19.06 2.68
CA CYS A 36 4.42 -18.38 2.70
C CYS A 36 4.30 -16.85 2.58
N ILE A 37 3.14 -16.34 2.17
CA ILE A 37 2.84 -14.92 2.07
C ILE A 37 1.45 -14.59 2.64
N SER A 38 1.19 -13.32 2.83
CA SER A 38 -0.14 -12.74 3.03
C SER A 38 -0.30 -11.59 2.03
N PHE A 39 -1.36 -11.63 1.24
CA PHE A 39 -1.64 -10.57 0.27
C PHE A 39 -2.21 -9.33 0.96
N GLN A 40 -1.85 -8.16 0.43
CA GLN A 40 -2.64 -6.95 0.66
C GLN A 40 -4.05 -7.14 0.08
N ASN A 41 -5.04 -6.43 0.61
CA ASN A 41 -6.39 -6.43 0.05
C ASN A 41 -6.38 -5.95 -1.42
N PRO A 42 -6.72 -6.81 -2.39
CA PRO A 42 -6.64 -6.47 -3.81
C PRO A 42 -7.69 -5.44 -4.24
N LEU A 43 -8.74 -5.24 -3.42
CA LEU A 43 -9.80 -4.27 -3.69
C LEU A 43 -9.47 -2.87 -3.18
N SER A 44 -8.34 -2.70 -2.48
CA SER A 44 -7.93 -1.41 -1.92
C SER A 44 -6.44 -1.15 -2.15
N PRO A 45 -5.95 -1.12 -3.41
CA PRO A 45 -4.62 -0.61 -3.67
C PRO A 45 -4.59 0.90 -3.43
N HIS A 46 -3.53 1.35 -2.77
CA HIS A 46 -3.36 2.74 -2.40
C HIS A 46 -1.87 3.07 -2.26
N VAL A 47 -1.55 4.36 -2.32
CA VAL A 47 -0.30 4.91 -1.78
C VAL A 47 -0.62 5.55 -0.44
N THR A 48 -0.04 5.06 0.64
CA THR A 48 -0.19 5.67 1.96
C THR A 48 0.64 6.95 2.05
N ILE A 49 0.03 8.02 2.54
CA ILE A 49 0.67 9.33 2.74
C ILE A 49 1.04 9.56 4.20
N TYR A 50 0.13 9.24 5.12
CA TYR A 50 0.35 9.52 6.54
C TYR A 50 -0.46 8.59 7.45
N TYR A 51 0.15 8.09 8.53
CA TYR A 51 -0.50 7.19 9.49
C TYR A 51 -1.02 7.94 10.71
N PHE A 52 -2.11 7.42 11.27
CA PHE A 52 -2.76 7.90 12.49
C PHE A 52 -3.03 6.72 13.43
N GLU A 53 -3.24 7.05 14.69
CA GLU A 53 -3.54 6.10 15.75
C GLU A 53 -4.88 5.37 15.54
N GLN A 54 -5.09 4.34 16.36
CA GLN A 54 -6.29 3.52 16.36
C GLN A 54 -7.59 4.33 16.58
N ASN A 55 -7.55 5.32 17.48
CA ASN A 55 -8.73 6.03 17.94
C ASN A 55 -8.67 7.48 17.45
N LEU A 56 -9.54 7.81 16.50
CA LEU A 56 -9.77 9.18 16.05
C LEU A 56 -11.20 9.60 16.41
N ASP A 57 -11.34 10.74 17.07
CA ASP A 57 -12.64 11.37 17.28
C ASP A 57 -13.16 12.00 15.96
N ASP A 58 -14.46 12.29 15.93
CA ASP A 58 -15.11 12.76 14.70
C ASP A 58 -14.67 14.18 14.29
N SER A 59 -14.32 15.03 15.27
CA SER A 59 -13.72 16.35 15.00
C SER A 59 -12.41 16.21 14.24
N THR A 60 -11.53 15.33 14.69
CA THR A 60 -10.22 15.06 14.06
C THR A 60 -10.41 14.51 12.66
N LYS A 61 -11.36 13.61 12.44
CA LYS A 61 -11.67 13.10 11.08
C LYS A 61 -12.12 14.21 10.14
N ILE A 62 -12.95 15.14 10.60
CA ILE A 62 -13.40 16.30 9.80
C ILE A 62 -12.22 17.23 9.48
N GLU A 63 -11.32 17.46 10.43
CA GLU A 63 -10.11 18.27 10.21
C GLU A 63 -9.16 17.61 9.21
N ILE A 64 -8.95 16.29 9.31
CA ILE A 64 -8.16 15.53 8.33
C ILE A 64 -8.76 15.68 6.95
N LYS A 65 -10.08 15.50 6.82
CA LYS A 65 -10.77 15.67 5.53
C LYS A 65 -10.50 17.05 4.92
N LYS A 66 -10.67 18.12 5.68
CA LYS A 66 -10.39 19.49 5.20
C LYS A 66 -8.94 19.67 4.77
N SER A 67 -8.01 19.03 5.49
CA SER A 67 -6.58 19.12 5.21
C SER A 67 -6.14 18.34 3.98
N ILE A 68 -6.93 17.37 3.50
CA ILE A 68 -6.61 16.61 2.28
C ILE A 68 -7.39 17.10 1.05
N GLU A 69 -8.41 17.95 1.23
CA GLU A 69 -9.26 18.46 0.13
C GLU A 69 -8.49 19.31 -0.89
N HIS A 70 -7.41 19.99 -0.49
CA HIS A 70 -6.61 20.83 -1.39
C HIS A 70 -5.46 20.09 -2.06
N PHE A 71 -5.25 18.80 -1.79
CA PHE A 71 -4.17 18.05 -2.43
C PHE A 71 -4.42 17.94 -3.94
N ALA A 72 -3.50 18.49 -4.73
CA ALA A 72 -3.57 18.49 -6.19
C ALA A 72 -3.18 17.11 -6.76
N ILE A 73 -4.11 16.16 -6.70
CA ILE A 73 -3.93 14.75 -7.10
C ILE A 73 -4.26 14.46 -8.56
N ASN A 74 -4.15 15.47 -9.43
CA ASN A 74 -4.54 15.39 -10.84
C ASN A 74 -3.41 14.90 -11.78
N LYS A 75 -2.24 14.56 -11.25
CA LYS A 75 -1.13 13.99 -12.02
C LYS A 75 -1.25 12.47 -12.11
N SER A 76 -0.68 11.89 -13.17
CA SER A 76 -0.72 10.44 -13.35
C SER A 76 0.11 9.72 -12.30
N ILE A 77 -0.33 8.53 -11.92
CA ILE A 77 0.47 7.54 -11.19
C ILE A 77 0.56 6.33 -12.10
N LYS A 78 1.78 5.87 -12.38
CA LYS A 78 2.03 4.68 -13.22
C LYS A 78 2.85 3.68 -12.43
N LEU A 79 2.63 2.38 -12.66
CA LEU A 79 3.51 1.36 -12.09
C LEU A 79 4.86 1.38 -12.83
N ALA A 80 5.95 1.46 -12.06
CA ALA A 80 7.31 1.50 -12.59
C ALA A 80 8.04 0.17 -12.44
N GLY A 81 7.72 -0.59 -11.39
CA GLY A 81 8.38 -1.84 -11.03
C GLY A 81 7.90 -2.34 -9.69
N PHE A 82 8.73 -3.14 -9.03
CA PHE A 82 8.54 -3.58 -7.66
C PHE A 82 9.87 -3.64 -6.93
N ASP A 83 9.82 -3.58 -5.62
CA ASP A 83 10.97 -3.77 -4.74
C ASP A 83 10.48 -4.32 -3.39
N TYR A 84 11.38 -4.40 -2.42
CA TYR A 84 11.14 -4.96 -1.10
C TYR A 84 11.50 -3.99 0.01
N PHE A 85 10.73 -4.04 1.10
CA PHE A 85 11.24 -3.58 2.38
C PHE A 85 12.01 -4.71 3.06
N TYR A 86 13.15 -4.34 3.63
CA TYR A 86 14.08 -5.26 4.27
C TYR A 86 14.09 -5.03 5.78
N ARG A 87 14.27 -6.10 6.56
CA ARG A 87 14.43 -6.02 8.03
C ARG A 87 15.59 -6.90 8.50
N GLY A 88 16.33 -6.44 9.49
CA GLY A 88 17.48 -7.16 10.04
C GLY A 88 18.62 -7.29 9.02
N GLU A 89 19.19 -8.50 8.91
CA GLU A 89 20.32 -8.85 8.03
C GLU A 89 19.97 -8.87 6.53
N GLY A 90 19.24 -7.86 6.03
CA GLY A 90 18.87 -7.77 4.61
C GLY A 90 17.74 -8.73 4.20
N ASN A 91 16.85 -9.07 5.14
CA ASN A 91 15.78 -10.04 4.87
C ASN A 91 14.57 -9.33 4.28
N ARG A 92 14.13 -9.76 3.09
CA ARG A 92 12.88 -9.27 2.48
C ARG A 92 11.69 -9.56 3.38
N GLN A 93 10.79 -8.59 3.54
CA GLN A 93 9.60 -8.70 4.39
C GLN A 93 8.32 -8.33 3.66
N VAL A 94 8.35 -7.26 2.88
CA VAL A 94 7.18 -6.75 2.15
C VAL A 94 7.58 -6.53 0.72
N LEU A 95 6.83 -7.08 -0.23
CA LEU A 95 6.96 -6.75 -1.65
C LEU A 95 5.94 -5.65 -1.95
N TYR A 96 6.41 -4.58 -2.57
CA TYR A 96 5.58 -3.46 -2.99
C TYR A 96 5.87 -3.06 -4.42
N PHE A 97 4.90 -2.43 -5.07
CA PHE A 97 5.12 -1.79 -6.37
C PHE A 97 5.65 -0.37 -6.19
N THR A 98 6.61 -0.02 -7.04
CA THR A 98 7.09 1.34 -7.19
C THR A 98 6.24 2.09 -8.21
N SER A 99 6.15 3.40 -8.07
CA SER A 99 5.38 4.25 -8.96
C SER A 99 6.21 5.35 -9.57
N ASP A 100 5.91 5.69 -10.83
CA ASP A 100 6.36 6.89 -11.51
C ASP A 100 5.22 7.93 -11.48
N THR A 101 5.50 9.09 -10.88
CA THR A 101 4.51 10.15 -10.69
C THR A 101 5.17 11.51 -10.44
N ASP A 102 4.54 12.58 -10.94
CA ASP A 102 4.91 13.97 -10.66
C ASP A 102 4.17 14.54 -9.43
N LEU A 103 3.42 13.71 -8.70
CA LEU A 103 2.77 14.17 -7.47
C LEU A 103 3.82 14.48 -6.40
N PRO A 104 3.69 15.62 -5.69
CA PRO A 104 4.60 15.98 -4.61
C PRO A 104 4.24 15.21 -3.32
N LEU A 105 4.35 13.88 -3.36
CA LEU A 105 3.89 13.00 -2.28
C LEU A 105 4.61 13.28 -0.94
N GLN A 106 5.89 13.63 -1.00
CA GLN A 106 6.67 14.05 0.17
C GLN A 106 6.07 15.32 0.79
N ASP A 107 5.73 16.32 -0.03
CA ASP A 107 5.15 17.58 0.46
C ASP A 107 3.78 17.34 1.11
N PHE A 108 2.95 16.47 0.51
CA PHE A 108 1.67 16.07 1.11
C PHE A 108 1.86 15.39 2.48
N ARG A 109 2.85 14.47 2.58
CA ARG A 109 3.20 13.81 3.85
C ARG A 109 3.69 14.82 4.88
N ASP A 110 4.57 15.73 4.48
CA ASP A 110 5.19 16.70 5.39
C ASP A 110 4.20 17.76 5.86
N GLU A 111 3.25 18.15 5.02
CA GLU A 111 2.13 19.01 5.42
C GLU A 111 1.31 18.36 6.54
N LEU A 112 0.86 17.11 6.36
CA LEU A 112 0.11 16.38 7.39
C LEU A 112 0.96 16.17 8.65
N HIS A 113 2.25 15.87 8.49
CA HIS A 113 3.15 15.72 9.62
C HIS A 113 3.28 17.00 10.45
N ASN A 114 3.39 18.16 9.78
CA ASN A 114 3.50 19.46 10.45
C ASN A 114 2.23 19.84 11.22
N ILE A 115 1.06 19.48 10.69
CA ILE A 115 -0.25 19.72 11.31
C ILE A 115 -0.44 18.79 12.52
N TYR A 116 -0.26 17.48 12.33
CA TYR A 116 -0.71 16.47 13.29
C TYR A 116 0.37 15.92 14.22
N LYS A 117 1.65 15.93 13.81
CA LYS A 117 2.82 15.54 14.63
C LYS A 117 2.67 14.20 15.37
N ARG A 118 2.04 13.22 14.71
CA ARG A 118 1.76 11.87 15.24
C ARG A 118 3.02 11.00 15.33
N ASN A 119 4.02 11.45 16.10
CA ASN A 119 5.32 10.80 16.26
C ASN A 119 5.24 9.53 17.12
N GLU A 120 4.18 9.40 17.91
CA GLU A 120 3.83 8.20 18.66
C GLU A 120 3.46 7.02 17.76
N VAL A 121 3.08 7.27 16.50
CA VAL A 121 2.84 6.24 15.49
C VAL A 121 4.19 5.90 14.85
N GLU A 122 4.70 4.69 15.15
CA GLU A 122 6.06 4.26 14.74
C GLU A 122 6.32 4.44 13.25
N ASP A 123 5.34 4.12 12.40
CA ASP A 123 5.44 4.24 10.93
C ASP A 123 5.79 5.66 10.46
N ASN A 124 5.37 6.69 11.19
CA ASN A 124 5.66 8.09 10.83
C ASN A 124 7.11 8.50 11.11
N ASN A 125 7.88 7.70 11.85
CA ASN A 125 9.28 7.97 12.18
C ASN A 125 10.27 7.44 11.14
N PHE A 126 9.83 6.56 10.22
CA PHE A 126 10.66 6.11 9.11
C PHE A 126 10.72 7.18 8.01
N SER A 127 11.78 7.13 7.20
CA SER A 127 11.86 7.93 5.97
C SER A 127 10.68 7.60 5.08
N PHE A 128 9.99 8.63 4.61
CA PHE A 128 8.84 8.46 3.74
C PHE A 128 9.29 7.84 2.41
N SER A 129 8.64 6.74 2.04
CA SER A 129 8.87 6.03 0.80
C SER A 129 7.50 5.71 0.20
N PRO A 130 6.99 6.46 -0.77
CA PRO A 130 5.69 6.18 -1.37
C PRO A 130 5.74 4.84 -2.12
N HIS A 131 4.82 3.94 -1.79
CA HIS A 131 4.79 2.59 -2.33
C HIS A 131 3.37 2.04 -2.33
N ILE A 132 3.16 0.95 -3.06
CA ILE A 132 1.88 0.23 -3.12
C ILE A 132 2.13 -1.19 -2.64
N THR A 133 1.77 -1.49 -1.40
CA THR A 133 1.99 -2.82 -0.80
C THR A 133 1.25 -3.90 -1.60
N PHE A 134 1.96 -4.96 -1.98
CA PHE A 134 1.38 -6.10 -2.69
C PHE A 134 1.20 -7.31 -1.77
N LEU A 135 2.27 -7.71 -1.06
CA LEU A 135 2.25 -8.85 -0.15
C LEU A 135 3.27 -8.70 0.98
N ARG A 136 3.03 -9.40 2.08
CA ARG A 136 3.94 -9.60 3.21
C ARG A 136 4.43 -11.05 3.21
N ILE A 137 5.72 -11.26 3.41
CA ILE A 137 6.36 -12.58 3.45
C ILE A 137 6.20 -13.14 4.88
N GLN A 138 5.55 -14.29 4.99
CA GLN A 138 5.27 -14.99 6.26
C GLN A 138 6.29 -16.10 6.53
N ASN A 139 6.67 -16.83 5.48
CA ASN A 139 7.71 -17.86 5.55
C ASN A 139 8.79 -17.58 4.51
N ARG A 140 9.87 -16.94 4.96
CA ARG A 140 10.98 -16.52 4.10
C ARG A 140 11.64 -17.69 3.38
N VAL A 141 11.92 -18.79 4.08
CA VAL A 141 12.66 -19.92 3.51
C VAL A 141 11.90 -20.49 2.33
N VAL A 142 10.58 -20.66 2.47
CA VAL A 142 9.72 -21.10 1.38
C VAL A 142 9.62 -20.03 0.29
N PHE A 143 9.40 -18.77 0.66
CA PHE A 143 9.29 -17.67 -0.31
C PHE A 143 10.52 -17.56 -1.21
N GLU A 144 11.73 -17.62 -0.66
CA GLU A 144 12.98 -17.47 -1.44
C GLU A 144 13.18 -18.60 -2.47
N VAL A 145 12.68 -19.82 -2.20
CA VAL A 145 12.69 -20.93 -3.18
C VAL A 145 11.79 -20.63 -4.39
N HIS A 146 10.73 -19.85 -4.17
CA HIS A 146 9.71 -19.53 -5.18
C HIS A 146 9.83 -18.11 -5.76
N ARG A 147 10.68 -17.26 -5.16
CA ARG A 147 10.77 -15.82 -5.41
C ARG A 147 10.91 -15.48 -6.88
N GLU A 148 11.87 -16.08 -7.57
CA GLU A 148 12.17 -15.74 -8.97
C GLU A 148 10.98 -16.03 -9.90
N ASN A 149 10.20 -17.08 -9.62
CA ASN A 149 9.00 -17.38 -10.41
C ASN A 149 7.88 -16.38 -10.11
N ILE A 150 7.71 -15.98 -8.85
CA ILE A 150 6.74 -14.95 -8.44
C ILE A 150 7.10 -13.61 -9.07
N GLU A 151 8.37 -13.20 -8.98
CA GLU A 151 8.89 -11.98 -9.60
C GLU A 151 8.69 -12.00 -11.12
N LYS A 152 8.99 -13.11 -11.79
CA LYS A 152 8.76 -13.24 -13.24
C LYS A 152 7.29 -13.08 -13.62
N ILE A 153 6.36 -13.63 -12.83
CA ILE A 153 4.92 -13.42 -13.04
C ILE A 153 4.59 -11.93 -12.92
N ILE A 154 5.07 -11.28 -11.85
CA ILE A 154 4.86 -9.85 -11.61
C ILE A 154 5.41 -9.02 -12.78
N GLU A 155 6.64 -9.27 -13.22
CA GLU A 155 7.28 -8.56 -14.33
C GLU A 155 6.46 -8.65 -15.62
N ILE A 156 6.00 -9.85 -15.98
CA ILE A 156 5.18 -10.08 -17.18
C ILE A 156 3.89 -9.26 -17.12
N GLU A 157 3.21 -9.25 -15.99
CA GLU A 157 1.96 -8.52 -15.84
C GLU A 157 2.19 -7.00 -15.78
N LEU A 158 3.25 -6.53 -15.11
CA LEU A 158 3.63 -5.11 -15.09
C LEU A 158 3.95 -4.55 -16.48
N GLN A 159 4.57 -5.33 -17.37
CA GLN A 159 4.83 -4.88 -18.74
C GLN A 159 3.54 -4.58 -19.52
N LYS A 160 2.43 -5.28 -19.23
CA LYS A 160 1.12 -5.01 -19.86
C LYS A 160 0.52 -3.69 -19.39
N LEU A 161 0.88 -3.26 -18.19
CA LEU A 161 0.39 -2.04 -17.54
C LEU A 161 1.30 -0.84 -17.77
N LYS A 162 2.37 -1.01 -18.55
CA LYS A 162 3.34 0.04 -18.82
C LYS A 162 2.63 1.28 -19.39
N ASN A 163 2.88 2.43 -18.77
CA ASN A 163 2.30 3.73 -19.10
C ASN A 163 0.79 3.91 -18.80
N ILE A 164 0.11 2.93 -18.23
CA ILE A 164 -1.30 3.09 -17.82
C ILE A 164 -1.36 3.97 -16.57
N ASP A 165 -2.21 5.00 -16.61
CA ASP A 165 -2.50 5.82 -15.44
C ASP A 165 -3.49 5.11 -14.51
N ILE A 166 -2.98 4.69 -13.35
CA ILE A 166 -3.72 3.97 -12.32
C ILE A 166 -4.31 4.91 -11.25
N ASN A 167 -4.12 6.23 -11.37
CA ASN A 167 -4.65 7.17 -10.40
C ASN A 167 -6.18 7.35 -10.55
N VAL A 168 -6.91 7.25 -9.44
CA VAL A 168 -8.36 7.55 -9.37
C VAL A 168 -8.61 9.04 -9.11
N GLN A 169 -7.55 9.78 -8.74
CA GLN A 169 -7.59 11.19 -8.34
C GLN A 169 -8.49 11.39 -7.11
N LYS A 170 -8.38 10.47 -6.14
CA LYS A 170 -9.06 10.58 -4.86
C LYS A 170 -8.13 10.24 -3.72
N VAL A 171 -8.21 11.03 -2.66
CA VAL A 171 -7.56 10.79 -1.37
C VAL A 171 -8.66 10.51 -0.36
N TYR A 172 -8.44 9.53 0.50
CA TYR A 172 -9.37 9.20 1.57
C TYR A 172 -8.65 9.09 2.90
N LEU A 173 -9.41 9.31 3.98
CA LEU A 173 -9.07 8.76 5.28
C LEU A 173 -9.58 7.33 5.37
N TYR A 174 -8.69 6.37 5.62
CA TYR A 174 -8.99 4.97 5.79
C TYR A 174 -8.98 4.58 7.27
N ALA A 175 -9.94 3.76 7.69
CA ALA A 175 -9.86 2.93 8.89
C ALA A 175 -9.41 1.52 8.50
N VAL A 176 -8.45 0.97 9.23
CA VAL A 176 -7.90 -0.36 8.99
C VAL A 176 -8.33 -1.31 10.09
N ASN A 177 -8.64 -2.55 9.73
CA ASN A 177 -8.72 -3.65 10.67
C ASN A 177 -7.72 -4.74 10.27
N SER A 178 -6.59 -4.77 10.99
CA SER A 178 -5.52 -5.76 10.81
C SER A 178 -5.72 -7.07 11.58
N THR A 179 -6.85 -7.23 12.30
CA THR A 179 -7.14 -8.49 13.01
C THR A 179 -7.69 -9.57 12.08
N PHE A 180 -8.16 -9.20 10.88
CA PHE A 180 -8.61 -10.12 9.84
C PHE A 180 -7.43 -10.52 8.93
N LYS A 181 -7.38 -11.78 8.46
CA LYS A 181 -6.22 -12.37 7.74
C LYS A 181 -5.95 -11.72 6.36
N GLU A 182 -6.81 -10.83 5.92
CA GLU A 182 -6.65 -9.99 4.74
C GLU A 182 -7.08 -8.58 5.16
N GLU A 183 -6.14 -7.77 5.65
CA GLU A 183 -6.43 -6.48 6.31
C GLU A 183 -7.53 -5.71 5.58
N ILE A 184 -8.57 -5.30 6.31
CA ILE A 184 -9.71 -4.60 5.72
C ILE A 184 -9.47 -3.09 5.84
N GLN A 185 -9.59 -2.36 4.73
CA GLN A 185 -9.55 -0.90 4.70
C GLN A 185 -10.93 -0.35 4.35
N LEU A 186 -11.46 0.52 5.20
CA LEU A 186 -12.74 1.17 5.02
C LEU A 186 -12.52 2.67 4.81
N LYS A 187 -13.03 3.18 3.69
CA LYS A 187 -13.02 4.62 3.39
C LYS A 187 -13.99 5.32 4.33
N LEU A 188 -13.50 6.25 5.13
CA LEU A 188 -14.33 7.01 6.05
C LEU A 188 -14.85 8.29 5.41
N LEU A 189 -13.96 9.03 4.74
CA LEU A 189 -14.19 10.39 4.24
C LEU A 189 -13.42 10.62 2.96
#